data_AF-A0A7V3CW77-F1
#
_entry.id   AF-A0A7V3CW77-F1
#
_cell.length_a   1.000
_cell.length_b   1.000
_cell.length_c   1.000
_cell.angle_alpha   90.00
_cell.angle_beta   90.00
_cell.angle_gamma   90.00
#
_symmetry.space_group_name_H-M   'P 1'
#
loop_
_entity.id
_entity.type
_entity.pdbx_description
1 polymer ?
#
loop_
_entity_poly.entity_id
_entity_poly.type
_entity_poly.pdbx_seq_one_letter_code
_entity_poly.pdbx_strand_id
1 'polypeptide(L)'
;MPTFKLVNPKIIGDFKDTINAKNVSDAADKTWGRLTKYITKNVPRFLFTLENQESGLLHNFQVDESPDGKIANYDIMELESKLTEKQIKSFKNELARIERKTKHLVDNMDGGRRKHHHHDEDDSTTSSSDELYDKIKLIKSLNTPQPIVYWWYTPTLYTTYYTLPSIYIPTFNPPLLPYVEISLSSAWLG
;
A
#
# COMPACT_ATOMS: atom_id res chain seq x y z
N MET A 1 10.55 -18.25 13.14
CA MET A 1 10.96 -17.40 12.01
C MET A 1 10.11 -16.15 12.09
N PRO A 2 10.72 -14.95 12.15
CA PRO A 2 9.97 -13.72 12.22
C PRO A 2 9.04 -13.55 11.02
N THR A 3 7.89 -12.91 11.30
CA THR A 3 6.88 -12.60 10.30
C THR A 3 6.90 -11.10 10.01
N PHE A 4 7.01 -10.73 8.75
CA PHE A 4 7.05 -9.35 8.28
C PHE A 4 5.84 -9.06 7.40
N LYS A 5 5.25 -7.88 7.53
CA LYS A 5 4.13 -7.42 6.72
C LYS A 5 4.53 -6.19 5.92
N LEU A 6 4.21 -6.16 4.63
CA LEU A 6 4.34 -4.98 3.79
C LEU A 6 3.26 -3.97 4.20
N VAL A 7 3.70 -2.81 4.69
CA VAL A 7 2.80 -1.77 5.22
C VAL A 7 2.83 -0.47 4.41
N ASN A 8 3.92 -0.21 3.66
CA ASN A 8 3.96 0.84 2.66
C ASN A 8 4.67 0.28 1.42
N PRO A 9 4.02 0.20 0.25
CA PRO A 9 2.62 0.51 -0.01
C PRO A 9 1.65 -0.39 0.78
N LYS A 10 0.47 0.12 1.08
CA LYS A 10 -0.66 -0.67 1.54
C LYS A 10 -1.43 -1.17 0.32
N ILE A 11 -1.45 -2.48 0.14
CA ILE A 11 -2.11 -3.14 -1.00
C ILE A 11 -3.42 -3.76 -0.54
N ILE A 12 -4.49 -3.51 -1.30
CA ILE A 12 -5.78 -4.15 -1.15
C ILE A 12 -6.05 -5.03 -2.36
N GLY A 13 -6.44 -6.27 -2.11
CA GLY A 13 -6.63 -7.34 -3.10
C GLY A 13 -6.21 -8.67 -2.50
N ASP A 14 -5.91 -9.65 -3.34
CA ASP A 14 -5.45 -10.98 -2.90
C ASP A 14 -3.91 -11.09 -2.76
N PHE A 15 -3.21 -9.96 -2.83
CA PHE A 15 -1.77 -9.90 -2.63
C PHE A 15 -1.40 -10.36 -1.21
N LYS A 16 -0.49 -11.34 -1.12
CA LYS A 16 0.03 -11.84 0.15
C LYS A 16 1.12 -10.90 0.67
N ASP A 17 0.69 -9.88 1.40
CA ASP A 17 1.52 -8.84 2.02
C ASP A 17 2.39 -9.33 3.18
N THR A 18 2.16 -10.56 3.67
CA THR A 18 2.86 -11.14 4.82
C THR A 18 3.90 -12.20 4.38
N ILE A 19 5.10 -12.12 4.95
CA ILE A 19 6.28 -12.93 4.60
C ILE A 19 6.95 -13.47 5.86
N ASN A 20 7.25 -14.77 5.84
CA ASN A 20 8.11 -15.41 6.82
C ASN A 20 9.55 -15.46 6.28
N ALA A 21 10.48 -14.92 7.06
CA ALA A 21 11.88 -14.79 6.65
C ALA A 21 12.83 -15.06 7.81
N LYS A 22 14.11 -15.29 7.50
CA LYS A 22 15.14 -15.51 8.53
C LYS A 22 15.53 -14.21 9.23
N ASN A 23 15.63 -13.14 8.47
CA ASN A 23 15.98 -11.80 8.92
C ASN A 23 15.25 -10.77 8.03
N VAL A 24 15.41 -9.49 8.35
CA VAL A 24 14.70 -8.40 7.66
C VAL A 24 15.16 -8.23 6.20
N SER A 25 16.43 -8.47 5.89
CA SER A 25 16.96 -8.40 4.52
C SER A 25 16.38 -9.50 3.62
N ASP A 26 16.32 -10.76 4.11
CA ASP A 26 15.64 -11.87 3.42
C ASP A 26 14.13 -11.59 3.23
N ALA A 27 13.51 -10.88 4.18
CA ALA A 27 12.13 -10.43 4.03
C ALA A 27 11.99 -9.40 2.91
N ALA A 28 12.90 -8.44 2.82
CA ALA A 28 12.92 -7.40 1.80
C ALA A 28 13.08 -8.00 0.40
N ASP A 29 14.03 -8.92 0.20
CA ASP A 29 14.22 -9.63 -1.08
C ASP A 29 12.97 -10.40 -1.50
N LYS A 30 12.38 -11.17 -0.58
CA LYS A 30 11.14 -11.92 -0.84
C LYS A 30 9.96 -11.00 -1.14
N THR A 31 9.92 -9.83 -0.49
CA THR A 31 8.88 -8.82 -0.72
C THR A 31 9.00 -8.27 -2.13
N TRP A 32 10.21 -7.84 -2.51
CA TRP A 32 10.45 -7.29 -3.83
C TRP A 32 10.18 -8.33 -4.93
N GLY A 33 10.70 -9.55 -4.77
CA GLY A 33 10.44 -10.65 -5.71
C GLY A 33 8.96 -11.07 -5.82
N ARG A 34 8.11 -10.74 -4.83
CA ARG A 34 6.64 -10.90 -4.95
C ARG A 34 5.98 -9.73 -5.66
N LEU A 35 6.42 -8.50 -5.38
CA LEU A 35 5.87 -7.29 -5.98
C LEU A 35 6.15 -7.23 -7.49
N THR A 36 7.39 -7.51 -7.90
CA THR A 36 7.83 -7.39 -9.30
C THR A 36 7.07 -8.30 -10.26
N LYS A 37 6.49 -9.41 -9.78
CA LYS A 37 5.61 -10.28 -10.57
C LYS A 37 4.39 -9.55 -11.14
N TYR A 38 3.96 -8.50 -10.47
CA TYR A 38 2.80 -7.70 -10.86
C TYR A 38 3.16 -6.37 -11.50
N ILE A 39 4.46 -6.05 -11.59
CA ILE A 39 4.98 -4.80 -12.13
C ILE A 39 5.50 -5.06 -13.55
N THR A 40 5.23 -4.13 -14.45
CA THR A 40 5.68 -4.17 -15.85
C THR A 40 7.00 -3.41 -15.98
N LYS A 41 7.94 -3.98 -16.74
CA LYS A 41 9.28 -3.42 -16.99
C LYS A 41 10.06 -3.25 -15.69
N ASN A 42 10.60 -2.06 -15.44
CA ASN A 42 11.43 -1.72 -14.32
C ASN A 42 10.86 -0.50 -13.58
N VAL A 43 11.16 -0.42 -12.29
CA VAL A 43 10.92 0.73 -11.44
C VAL A 43 12.29 1.21 -10.98
N PRO A 44 12.87 2.25 -11.62
CA PRO A 44 14.27 2.65 -11.40
C PRO A 44 14.65 2.81 -9.94
N ARG A 45 13.73 3.35 -9.14
CA ARG A 45 13.84 3.38 -7.69
C ARG A 45 12.49 3.19 -7.04
N PHE A 46 12.41 2.31 -6.05
CA PHE A 46 11.22 2.11 -5.26
C PHE A 46 11.53 2.07 -3.78
N LEU A 47 10.69 2.68 -2.96
CA LEU A 47 10.83 2.62 -1.50
C LEU A 47 9.64 1.88 -0.91
N PHE A 48 9.90 1.04 0.08
CA PHE A 48 8.85 0.30 0.77
C PHE A 48 9.19 0.11 2.24
N THR A 49 8.19 -0.22 3.03
CA THR A 49 8.30 -0.40 4.48
C THR A 49 7.71 -1.74 4.89
N LEU A 50 8.47 -2.49 5.67
CA LEU A 50 8.07 -3.71 6.33
C LEU A 50 7.85 -3.47 7.82
N GLU A 51 6.79 -4.04 8.37
CA GLU A 51 6.57 -4.11 9.82
C GLU A 51 6.87 -5.53 10.30
N ASN A 52 7.79 -5.65 11.26
CA ASN A 52 7.96 -6.90 12.00
C ASN A 52 6.74 -7.11 12.91
N GLN A 53 5.97 -8.17 12.67
CA GLN A 53 4.71 -8.42 13.39
C GLN A 53 4.92 -8.80 14.87
N GLU A 54 6.12 -9.23 15.26
CA GLU A 54 6.44 -9.58 16.65
C GLU A 54 6.79 -8.35 17.48
N SER A 55 7.60 -7.43 16.91
CA SER A 55 8.10 -6.25 17.61
C SER A 55 7.34 -4.95 17.29
N GLY A 56 6.57 -4.92 16.20
CA GLY A 56 5.91 -3.73 15.68
C GLY A 56 6.87 -2.69 15.08
N LEU A 57 8.16 -3.04 14.92
CA LEU A 57 9.21 -2.18 14.37
C LEU A 57 9.05 -2.06 12.84
N LEU A 58 9.25 -0.83 12.35
CA LEU A 58 9.20 -0.49 10.93
C LEU A 58 10.60 -0.44 10.34
N HIS A 59 10.80 -1.18 9.27
CA HIS A 59 12.04 -1.25 8.50
C HIS A 59 11.77 -0.67 7.10
N ASN A 60 12.52 0.36 6.73
CA ASN A 60 12.39 1.03 5.45
C ASN A 60 13.46 0.50 4.48
N PHE A 61 13.10 0.33 3.22
CA PHE A 61 13.98 -0.19 2.19
C PHE A 61 13.92 0.69 0.95
N GLN A 62 15.06 0.82 0.30
CA GLN A 62 15.18 1.35 -1.06
C GLN A 62 15.62 0.22 -1.97
N VAL A 63 14.91 0.08 -3.09
CA VAL A 63 15.33 -0.71 -4.24
C VAL A 63 15.77 0.22 -5.33
N ASP A 64 16.96 0.00 -5.88
CA ASP A 64 17.38 0.62 -7.12
C ASP A 64 17.48 -0.48 -8.20
N GLU A 65 16.74 -0.31 -9.29
CA GLU A 65 16.76 -1.23 -10.42
C GLU A 65 17.63 -0.68 -11.55
N SER A 66 18.55 -1.52 -12.02
CA SER A 66 19.38 -1.26 -13.19
C SER A 66 18.89 -2.11 -14.36
N PRO A 67 18.63 -1.52 -15.54
CA PRO A 67 18.28 -2.30 -16.73
C PRO A 67 19.43 -3.24 -17.11
N ASP A 68 19.17 -4.55 -17.19
CA ASP A 68 20.12 -5.54 -17.70
C ASP A 68 19.51 -6.34 -18.86
N GLY A 69 19.42 -5.67 -20.02
CA GLY A 69 18.83 -6.24 -21.23
C GLY A 69 17.32 -6.51 -21.07
N LYS A 70 16.95 -7.79 -20.90
CA LYS A 70 15.54 -8.22 -20.77
C LYS A 70 15.07 -8.36 -19.33
N ILE A 71 15.99 -8.32 -18.36
CA ILE A 71 15.71 -8.51 -16.92
C ILE A 71 16.33 -7.30 -16.19
N ALA A 72 15.67 -6.77 -15.17
CA ALA A 72 16.28 -5.74 -14.33
C ALA A 72 17.07 -6.42 -13.21
N ASN A 73 18.33 -6.04 -13.02
CA ASN A 73 19.04 -6.33 -11.78
C ASN A 73 18.61 -5.30 -10.74
N TYR A 74 18.58 -5.69 -9.47
CA TYR A 74 18.19 -4.80 -8.39
C TYR A 74 19.14 -4.91 -7.20
N ASP A 75 19.29 -3.81 -6.48
CA ASP A 75 19.96 -3.77 -5.19
C ASP A 75 18.97 -3.27 -4.13
N ILE A 76 18.99 -3.87 -2.93
CA ILE A 76 18.10 -3.52 -1.83
C ILE A 76 18.92 -3.07 -0.63
N MET A 77 18.69 -1.84 -0.20
CA MET A 77 19.34 -1.25 0.97
C MET A 77 18.31 -0.92 2.04
N GLU A 78 18.62 -1.29 3.29
CA GLU A 78 17.84 -0.83 4.45
C GLU A 78 18.17 0.63 4.76
N LEU A 79 17.14 1.42 5.01
CA LEU A 79 17.24 2.83 5.37
C LEU A 79 16.99 3.00 6.87
N GLU A 80 17.82 3.78 7.53
CA GLU A 80 17.57 4.17 8.92
C GLU A 80 16.27 4.98 9.05
N SER A 81 15.31 4.45 9.80
CA SER A 81 14.09 5.16 10.15
C SER A 81 14.35 6.04 11.37
N LYS A 82 14.29 7.37 11.23
CA LYS A 82 14.30 8.30 12.39
C LYS A 82 12.93 8.94 12.65
N LEU A 83 11.87 8.32 12.12
CA LEU A 83 10.50 8.79 12.29
C LEU A 83 10.19 9.02 13.77
N THR A 84 9.59 10.16 14.07
CA THR A 84 9.11 10.45 15.43
C THR A 84 7.96 9.52 15.80
N GLU A 85 7.77 9.27 17.09
CA GLU A 85 6.63 8.46 17.57
C GLU A 85 5.28 9.01 17.08
N LYS A 86 5.14 10.34 16.96
CA LYS A 86 3.93 10.99 16.44
C LYS A 86 3.67 10.62 14.98
N GLN A 87 4.71 10.63 14.15
CA GLN A 87 4.63 10.22 12.76
C GLN A 87 4.28 8.73 12.66
N ILE A 88 4.97 7.86 13.40
CA ILE A 88 4.67 6.41 13.43
C ILE A 88 3.20 6.18 13.82
N LYS A 89 2.71 6.88 14.85
CA LYS A 89 1.31 6.77 15.29
C LYS A 89 0.33 7.25 14.22
N SER A 90 0.59 8.40 13.60
CA SER A 90 -0.23 8.89 12.49
C SER A 90 -0.28 7.88 11.33
N PHE A 91 0.82 7.16 11.10
CA PHE A 91 0.96 6.27 9.95
C PHE A 91 0.14 5.02 10.20
N LYS A 92 0.28 4.44 11.40
CA LYS A 92 -0.56 3.33 11.85
C LYS A 92 -2.04 3.69 11.90
N ASN A 93 -2.41 4.92 12.26
CA ASN A 93 -3.79 5.39 12.23
C ASN A 93 -4.36 5.45 10.81
N GLU A 94 -3.57 5.93 9.84
CA GLU A 94 -3.95 5.95 8.43
C GLU A 94 -4.10 4.54 7.86
N LEU A 95 -3.16 3.63 8.16
CA LEU A 95 -3.28 2.22 7.79
C LEU A 95 -4.57 1.60 8.35
N ALA A 96 -4.86 1.84 9.64
CA ALA A 96 -6.08 1.36 10.26
C ALA A 96 -7.35 2.00 9.68
N ARG A 97 -7.28 3.26 9.21
CA ARG A 97 -8.38 3.93 8.50
C ARG A 97 -8.68 3.22 7.18
N ILE A 98 -7.65 2.95 6.37
CA ILE A 98 -7.76 2.26 5.08
C ILE A 98 -8.28 0.82 5.28
N GLU A 99 -7.74 0.10 6.26
CA GLU A 99 -8.17 -1.27 6.59
C GLU A 99 -9.65 -1.30 7.03
N ARG A 100 -10.07 -0.39 7.91
CA ARG A 100 -11.47 -0.28 8.35
C ARG A 100 -12.42 0.05 7.21
N LYS A 101 -12.08 1.05 6.38
CA LYS A 101 -12.88 1.40 5.20
C LYS A 101 -13.01 0.19 4.27
N THR A 102 -11.91 -0.51 3.99
CA THR A 102 -11.92 -1.69 3.12
C THR A 102 -12.73 -2.85 3.70
N LYS A 103 -12.60 -3.15 5.01
CA LYS A 103 -13.34 -4.23 5.66
C LYS A 103 -14.84 -3.97 5.64
N HIS A 104 -15.25 -2.74 5.96
CA HIS A 104 -16.65 -2.34 5.90
C HIS A 104 -17.26 -2.50 4.50
N LEU A 105 -16.46 -2.31 3.43
CA LEU A 105 -16.93 -2.58 2.07
C LEU A 105 -17.18 -4.06 1.80
N VAL A 106 -16.36 -4.95 2.35
CA VAL A 106 -16.50 -6.41 2.20
C VAL A 106 -17.71 -6.92 2.99
N ASP A 107 -17.85 -6.52 4.25
CA ASP A 107 -18.92 -7.00 5.13
C ASP A 107 -20.31 -6.53 4.64
N ASN A 108 -20.40 -5.37 3.98
CA ASN A 108 -21.65 -4.86 3.40
C ASN A 108 -22.01 -5.44 2.01
N MET A 109 -21.25 -6.41 1.50
CA MET A 109 -21.60 -7.12 0.25
C MET A 109 -22.55 -8.30 0.48
N ASP A 110 -22.72 -8.77 1.72
CA ASP A 110 -23.62 -9.88 2.07
C ASP A 110 -25.08 -9.44 2.31
N GLY A 111 -25.35 -8.13 2.32
CA GLY A 111 -26.69 -7.57 2.54
C GLY A 111 -27.38 -7.19 1.24
N GLY A 112 -28.32 -8.03 0.76
CA GLY A 112 -29.22 -7.68 -0.34
C GLY A 112 -29.88 -6.31 -0.14
N ARG A 113 -29.96 -5.53 -1.23
CA ARG A 113 -30.47 -4.14 -1.30
C ARG A 113 -31.81 -3.98 -0.56
N ARG A 114 -31.78 -3.48 0.67
CA ARG A 114 -32.99 -2.97 1.34
C ARG A 114 -33.33 -1.61 0.70
N LYS A 115 -34.47 -1.55 0.01
CA LYS A 115 -35.06 -0.28 -0.43
C LYS A 115 -35.40 0.54 0.81
N HIS A 116 -34.63 1.59 1.08
CA HIS A 116 -35.01 2.59 2.07
C HIS A 116 -35.99 3.58 1.43
N HIS A 117 -37.17 3.71 2.05
CA HIS A 117 -38.07 4.83 1.83
C HIS A 117 -37.37 6.09 2.35
N HIS A 118 -37.41 7.17 1.56
CA HIS A 118 -36.91 8.48 1.94
C HIS A 118 -37.66 8.98 3.18
N HIS A 119 -36.93 9.27 4.24
CA HIS A 119 -37.25 10.36 5.15
C HIS A 119 -36.00 11.23 5.22
N ASP A 120 -36.18 12.47 4.78
CA ASP A 120 -35.20 13.54 4.86
C ASP A 120 -34.80 13.76 6.31
N GLU A 121 -33.49 13.80 6.58
CA GLU A 121 -32.87 14.64 7.61
C GLU A 121 -31.35 14.58 7.44
N ASP A 122 -30.83 15.72 6.98
CA ASP A 122 -29.54 16.36 7.23
C ASP A 122 -28.21 15.58 7.25
N ASP A 123 -27.27 16.26 6.58
CA ASP A 123 -25.81 16.19 6.67
C ASP A 123 -25.10 15.19 5.75
N SER A 124 -24.76 15.65 4.54
CA SER A 124 -23.72 15.00 3.73
C SER A 124 -22.72 16.02 3.19
N THR A 125 -21.73 16.33 4.03
CA THR A 125 -20.42 16.76 3.53
C THR A 125 -19.81 15.60 2.74
N THR A 126 -20.18 15.50 1.46
CA THR A 126 -19.71 14.45 0.54
C THR A 126 -18.22 14.66 0.26
N SER A 127 -17.40 14.01 1.09
CA SER A 127 -15.95 13.95 0.94
C SER A 127 -15.62 13.07 -0.26
N SER A 128 -14.90 13.63 -1.24
CA SER A 128 -14.42 12.97 -2.46
C SER A 128 -13.75 11.61 -2.24
N SER A 129 -13.36 11.28 -1.01
CA SER A 129 -12.82 9.97 -0.64
C SER A 129 -13.83 8.82 -0.74
N ASP A 130 -15.12 9.02 -0.50
CA ASP A 130 -16.08 7.91 -0.44
C ASP A 130 -16.42 7.34 -1.83
N GLU A 131 -16.37 8.18 -2.87
CA GLU A 131 -16.60 7.77 -4.26
C GLU A 131 -15.53 6.78 -4.77
N LEU A 132 -14.28 6.89 -4.30
CA LEU A 132 -13.20 5.96 -4.65
C LEU A 132 -13.44 4.57 -4.06
N TYR A 133 -13.90 4.52 -2.82
CA TYR A 133 -14.19 3.28 -2.11
C TYR A 133 -15.41 2.56 -2.71
N ASP A 134 -16.40 3.31 -3.18
CA ASP A 134 -17.51 2.76 -3.95
C ASP A 134 -17.04 2.13 -5.28
N LYS A 135 -16.03 2.72 -5.94
CA LYS A 135 -15.41 2.13 -7.14
C LYS A 135 -14.62 0.85 -6.83
N ILE A 136 -13.88 0.82 -5.72
CA ILE A 136 -13.19 -0.40 -5.25
C ILE A 136 -14.20 -1.50 -4.92
N LYS A 137 -15.32 -1.15 -4.28
CA LYS A 137 -16.45 -2.05 -4.02
C LYS A 137 -17.01 -2.62 -5.32
N LEU A 138 -17.22 -1.77 -6.32
CA LEU A 138 -17.70 -2.20 -7.63
C LEU A 138 -16.74 -3.24 -8.24
N ILE A 139 -15.43 -2.95 -8.29
CA ILE A 139 -14.43 -3.88 -8.85
C ILE A 139 -14.44 -5.22 -8.12
N LYS A 140 -14.47 -5.24 -6.78
CA LYS A 140 -14.56 -6.49 -6.02
C LYS A 140 -15.87 -7.23 -6.27
N SER A 141 -16.99 -6.52 -6.41
CA SER A 141 -18.31 -7.10 -6.68
C SER A 141 -18.46 -7.69 -8.08
N LEU A 142 -17.61 -7.30 -9.03
CA LEU A 142 -17.55 -7.87 -10.38
C LEU A 142 -16.89 -9.26 -10.42
N ASN A 143 -16.69 -9.93 -9.26
CA ASN A 143 -16.23 -11.31 -9.12
C ASN A 143 -14.89 -11.63 -9.84
N THR A 144 -14.02 -10.65 -10.02
CA THR A 144 -12.69 -10.89 -10.58
C THR A 144 -11.65 -10.78 -9.46
N PRO A 145 -11.17 -11.89 -8.87
CA PRO A 145 -10.12 -11.84 -7.87
C PRO A 145 -8.86 -11.26 -8.52
N GLN A 146 -8.48 -10.06 -8.08
CA GLN A 146 -7.25 -9.41 -8.53
C GLN A 146 -6.28 -9.31 -7.34
N PRO A 147 -5.00 -9.70 -7.52
CA PRO A 147 -4.00 -9.58 -6.47
C PRO A 147 -3.85 -8.13 -5.99
N ILE A 148 -3.97 -7.16 -6.88
CA ILE A 148 -3.84 -5.73 -6.56
C ILE A 148 -5.04 -4.99 -7.15
N VAL A 149 -5.95 -4.53 -6.30
CA VAL A 149 -7.13 -3.71 -6.66
C VAL A 149 -6.90 -2.25 -6.30
N TYR A 150 -6.25 -1.99 -5.17
CA TYR A 150 -5.95 -0.64 -4.71
C TYR A 150 -4.57 -0.60 -4.07
N TRP A 151 -3.83 0.44 -4.41
CA TRP A 151 -2.45 0.67 -4.02
C TRP A 151 -2.36 2.03 -3.37
N TRP A 152 -2.30 2.05 -2.04
CA TRP A 152 -2.05 3.26 -1.29
C TRP A 152 -0.58 3.37 -0.94
N TYR A 153 0.02 4.51 -1.21
CA TYR A 153 1.44 4.73 -0.99
C TYR A 153 1.70 6.12 -0.41
N THR A 154 2.52 6.19 0.64
CA THR A 154 2.95 7.45 1.23
C THR A 154 4.45 7.63 1.06
N PRO A 155 4.91 8.29 -0.01
CA PRO A 155 6.34 8.49 -0.24
C PRO A 155 6.96 9.50 0.74
N THR A 156 6.14 10.37 1.33
CA THR A 156 6.57 11.36 2.32
C THR A 156 7.08 10.72 3.61
N LEU A 157 6.80 9.44 3.86
CA LEU A 157 7.42 8.65 4.92
C LEU A 157 8.96 8.65 4.82
N TYR A 158 9.49 8.83 3.62
CA TYR A 158 10.92 8.77 3.33
C TYR A 158 11.56 10.16 3.12
N THR A 159 10.74 11.21 2.93
CA THR A 159 11.23 12.56 2.61
C THR A 159 11.87 13.28 3.79
N THR A 160 11.61 12.87 5.03
CA THR A 160 12.28 13.44 6.21
C THR A 160 13.80 13.17 6.22
N TYR A 161 14.28 12.20 5.44
CA TYR A 161 15.69 11.78 5.43
C TYR A 161 16.40 12.04 4.11
N TYR A 162 15.69 11.81 3.02
CA TYR A 162 16.23 11.94 1.69
C TYR A 162 15.48 13.03 0.95
N THR A 163 16.22 13.98 0.40
CA THR A 163 15.70 14.77 -0.72
C THR A 163 15.49 13.80 -1.86
N LEU A 164 14.27 13.28 -1.98
CA LEU A 164 13.85 12.46 -3.10
C LEU A 164 13.50 13.43 -4.24
N PRO A 165 14.38 13.65 -5.25
CA PRO A 165 14.08 14.59 -6.32
C PRO A 165 12.91 14.11 -7.19
N SER A 166 12.61 12.81 -7.14
CA SER A 166 11.53 12.17 -7.86
C SER A 166 11.10 10.90 -7.14
N ILE A 167 9.87 10.48 -7.42
CA ILE A 167 9.30 9.20 -6.98
C ILE A 167 8.84 8.48 -8.24
N TYR A 168 9.25 7.23 -8.40
CA TYR A 168 8.75 6.37 -9.46
C TYR A 168 7.60 5.53 -8.94
N ILE A 169 6.50 5.51 -9.69
CA ILE A 169 5.32 4.71 -9.38
C ILE A 169 5.35 3.49 -10.29
N PRO A 170 5.17 2.27 -9.76
CA PRO A 170 5.11 1.08 -10.58
C PRO A 170 4.00 1.14 -11.63
N THR A 171 4.29 0.61 -12.80
CA THR A 171 3.26 0.25 -13.79
C THR A 171 2.92 -1.22 -13.63
N PHE A 172 1.65 -1.62 -13.75
CA PHE A 172 1.21 -2.98 -13.43
C PHE A 172 1.01 -3.83 -14.70
N ASN A 173 1.26 -5.14 -14.59
CA ASN A 173 1.11 -6.10 -15.69
C ASN A 173 -0.37 -6.28 -16.05
N PRO A 174 -0.80 -6.13 -17.32
CA PRO A 174 -2.16 -6.43 -17.73
C PRO A 174 -2.57 -7.87 -17.32
N PRO A 175 -3.82 -8.10 -16.88
CA PRO A 175 -4.96 -7.16 -16.84
C PRO A 175 -5.09 -6.35 -15.54
N LEU A 176 -4.03 -6.23 -14.73
CA LEU A 176 -4.09 -5.46 -13.47
C LEU A 176 -4.24 -3.96 -13.75
N LEU A 177 -5.27 -3.37 -13.16
CA LEU A 177 -5.58 -1.94 -13.27
C LEU A 177 -5.95 -1.39 -11.88
N PRO A 178 -5.00 -1.39 -10.93
CA PRO A 178 -5.29 -0.92 -9.59
C PRO A 178 -5.50 0.59 -9.56
N TYR A 179 -6.36 1.05 -8.65
CA TYR A 179 -6.39 2.45 -8.27
C TYR A 179 -5.15 2.76 -7.43
N VAL A 180 -4.37 3.74 -7.86
CA VAL A 180 -3.17 4.20 -7.14
C VAL A 180 -3.48 5.50 -6.43
N GLU A 181 -3.39 5.49 -5.10
CA GLU A 181 -3.50 6.68 -4.26
C GLU A 181 -2.14 7.02 -3.65
N ILE A 182 -1.72 8.27 -3.84
CA ILE A 182 -0.49 8.79 -3.24
C ILE A 182 -0.89 9.75 -2.13
N SER A 183 -0.55 9.40 -0.89
CA SER A 183 -0.77 10.27 0.26
C SER A 183 0.41 11.23 0.42
N LEU A 184 0.14 12.52 0.22
CA LEU A 184 1.08 13.63 0.39
C LEU A 184 0.82 14.41 1.70
N SER A 185 0.20 13.77 2.70
CA SER A 185 -0.20 14.46 3.93
C SER A 185 0.96 15.23 4.58
N SER A 186 0.72 16.48 4.96
CA SER A 186 1.72 17.33 5.61
C SER A 186 2.12 16.83 7.00
N ALA A 187 1.38 15.89 7.58
CA ALA A 187 1.77 15.20 8.82
C ALA A 187 3.14 14.47 8.72
N TRP A 188 3.63 14.28 7.50
CA TRP A 188 4.92 13.67 7.15
C TRP A 188 6.03 14.68 6.87
N LEU A 189 5.66 15.96 6.66
CA LEU A 189 6.57 17.07 6.41
C LEU A 189 6.78 17.80 7.74
N GLY A 190 7.75 17.31 8.51
CA GLY A 190 8.25 17.99 9.72
C GLY A 190 9.41 18.90 9.37
#